data_AF-A0A7V8JSS6-F1
#
_entry.id   AF-A0A7V8JSS6-F1
#
_cell.length_a   1.000
_cell.length_b   1.000
_cell.length_c   1.000
_cell.angle_alpha   90.00
_cell.angle_beta   90.00
_cell.angle_gamma   90.00
#
_symmetry.space_group_name_H-M   'P 1'
#
loop_
_entity.id
_entity.type
_entity.pdbx_description
1 polymer ?
#
loop_
_entity_poly.entity_id
_entity_poly.type
_entity_poly.pdbx_seq_one_letter_code
_entity_poly.pdbx_strand_id
1 'polypeptide(L)'
;MVANTLEPLLWFVESGLDIACLPDIAVRRQLDAQALASLLEEFNTDATIVQVLWPSSKQLSSKLRLFIDYIAEHIDLVQGNRL
;
A
#
# COMPACT_ATOMS: atom_id res chain seq x y z
N MET A 1 18.55 -8.43 -1.46
CA MET A 1 18.00 -9.75 -1.87
C MET A 1 16.90 -9.56 -2.92
N VAL A 2 16.41 -10.60 -3.61
CA VAL A 2 15.37 -10.44 -4.65
C VAL A 2 14.17 -11.34 -4.34
N ALA A 3 12.98 -10.73 -4.29
CA ALA A 3 11.71 -11.43 -4.15
C ALA A 3 10.66 -10.78 -5.07
N ASN A 4 9.61 -11.53 -5.41
CA ASN A 4 8.53 -11.09 -6.30
C ASN A 4 7.20 -10.83 -5.56
N THR A 5 7.23 -10.88 -4.23
CA THR A 5 6.10 -10.60 -3.34
C THR A 5 6.55 -9.73 -2.17
N LEU A 6 5.61 -9.10 -1.49
CA LEU A 6 5.90 -8.16 -0.40
C LEU A 6 6.30 -8.90 0.89
N GLU A 7 5.68 -10.04 1.18
CA GLU A 7 5.84 -10.75 2.46
C GLU A 7 7.30 -11.17 2.74
N PRO A 8 8.06 -11.74 1.78
CA PRO A 8 9.47 -12.06 2.01
C PRO A 8 10.32 -10.81 2.20
N LEU A 9 10.07 -9.74 1.43
CA LEU A 9 10.81 -8.48 1.56
C LEU A 9 10.62 -7.90 2.96
N LEU A 10 9.38 -7.87 3.44
CA LEU A 10 9.04 -7.42 4.79
C LEU A 10 9.73 -8.25 5.87
N TRP A 11 9.75 -9.57 5.73
CA TRP A 11 10.46 -10.43 6.68
C TRP A 11 11.96 -10.12 6.75
N PHE A 12 12.60 -9.78 5.63
CA PHE A 12 14.02 -9.43 5.61
C PHE A 12 14.32 -8.10 6.30
N VAL A 13 13.50 -7.06 6.07
CA VAL A 13 13.68 -5.77 6.78
C VAL A 13 13.35 -5.90 8.26
N GLU A 14 12.29 -6.63 8.64
CA GLU A 14 11.95 -6.87 10.05
C GLU A 14 13.02 -7.68 10.80
N SER A 15 13.73 -8.56 10.09
CA SER A 15 14.84 -9.34 10.65
C SER A 15 16.17 -8.56 10.70
N GLY A 16 16.20 -7.30 10.24
CA GLY A 16 17.40 -6.47 10.19
C GLY A 16 18.44 -6.94 9.17
N LEU A 17 18.02 -7.68 8.14
CA LEU A 17 18.91 -8.30 7.14
C LEU A 17 19.07 -7.48 5.86
N ASP A 18 18.20 -6.50 5.60
CA ASP A 18 18.21 -5.70 4.36
C ASP A 18 17.51 -4.34 4.55
N ILE A 19 17.52 -3.52 3.50
CA ILE A 19 16.60 -2.38 3.31
C ILE A 19 15.69 -2.66 2.10
N ALA A 20 14.44 -2.20 2.14
CA ALA A 20 13.47 -2.44 1.08
C ALA A 20 12.62 -1.21 0.78
N CYS A 21 12.34 -0.99 -0.51
CA CYS A 21 11.33 -0.02 -0.95
C CYS A 21 9.97 -0.72 -0.98
N LEU A 22 9.11 -0.40 -0.02
CA LEU A 22 7.80 -1.01 0.16
C LEU A 22 6.74 0.10 0.21
N PRO A 23 5.53 -0.14 -0.31
CA PRO A 23 4.45 0.84 -0.19
C PRO A 23 4.01 0.96 1.28
N ASP A 24 3.81 2.19 1.74
CA ASP A 24 3.48 2.50 3.15
C ASP A 24 2.27 1.72 3.67
N ILE A 25 1.28 1.46 2.81
CA ILE A 25 0.08 0.69 3.16
C ILE A 25 0.41 -0.74 3.63
N ALA A 26 1.51 -1.33 3.14
CA ALA A 26 1.92 -2.69 3.50
C ALA A 26 2.72 -2.73 4.83
N VAL A 27 3.29 -1.61 5.26
CA VAL A 27 4.19 -1.53 6.43
C VAL A 27 3.70 -0.57 7.51
N ARG A 28 2.48 -0.05 7.37
CA ARG A 28 1.93 0.98 8.27
C ARG A 28 1.96 0.55 9.74
N ARG A 29 1.60 -0.70 10.03
CA ARG A 29 1.64 -1.26 11.38
C ARG A 29 3.05 -1.23 11.97
N GLN A 30 4.07 -1.53 11.17
CA GLN A 30 5.45 -1.56 11.59
C GLN A 30 6.01 -0.15 11.82
N LEU A 31 5.60 0.81 10.98
CA LEU A 31 5.93 2.23 11.17
C LEU A 31 5.27 2.78 12.44
N ASP A 32 3.98 2.51 12.65
CA ASP A 32 3.23 2.92 13.85
C ASP A 32 3.82 2.30 15.13
N ALA A 33 4.29 1.05 15.05
CA ALA A 33 4.96 0.36 16.15
C ALA A 33 6.45 0.73 16.31
N GLN A 34 6.98 1.62 15.46
CA GLN A 34 8.41 1.97 15.39
C GLN A 34 9.34 0.74 15.23
N ALA A 35 8.81 -0.37 14.70
CA ALA A 35 9.58 -1.56 14.38
C ALA A 35 10.36 -1.41 13.07
N LEU A 36 9.89 -0.53 12.18
CA LEU A 36 10.58 -0.08 10.98
C LEU A 36 10.65 1.44 10.97
N ALA A 37 11.68 1.98 10.31
CA ALA A 37 11.84 3.40 10.07
C ALA A 37 11.90 3.68 8.57
N SER A 38 11.26 4.76 8.13
CA SER A 38 11.38 5.25 6.76
C SER A 38 12.78 5.85 6.55
N LEU A 39 13.34 5.64 5.36
CA LEU A 39 14.66 6.15 4.96
C LEU A 39 14.49 6.95 3.67
N LEU A 40 15.37 7.94 3.47
CA LEU A 40 15.43 8.74 2.24
C LEU A 40 14.09 9.42 1.89
N GLU A 41 13.36 9.93 2.89
CA GLU A 41 12.03 10.55 2.70
C GLU A 41 12.04 11.68 1.65
N GLU A 42 13.10 12.50 1.60
CA GLU A 42 13.27 13.56 0.61
C GLU A 42 13.31 13.06 -0.84
N PHE A 43 13.62 11.78 -1.04
CA PHE A 43 13.68 11.12 -2.34
C PHE A 43 12.46 10.24 -2.61
N ASN A 44 11.57 10.05 -1.63
CA ASN A 44 10.37 9.23 -1.75
C ASN A 44 9.15 10.08 -2.14
N THR A 45 9.26 10.79 -3.27
CA THR A 45 8.22 11.71 -3.78
C THR A 45 7.09 11.02 -4.53
N ASP A 46 7.25 9.74 -4.87
CA ASP A 46 6.30 9.03 -5.73
C ASP A 46 5.20 8.34 -4.91
N ALA A 47 3.95 8.67 -5.20
CA ALA A 47 2.80 8.01 -4.60
C ALA A 47 2.42 6.75 -5.39
N THR A 48 2.26 5.62 -4.70
CA THR A 48 1.69 4.41 -5.31
C THR A 48 0.19 4.56 -5.43
N ILE A 49 -0.33 4.48 -6.67
CA ILE A 49 -1.77 4.55 -6.93
C ILE A 49 -2.38 3.14 -6.78
N VAL A 50 -3.32 3.00 -5.84
CA VAL A 50 -4.13 1.79 -5.71
C VAL A 50 -5.45 2.00 -6.44
N GLN A 51 -5.74 1.15 -7.42
CA GLN A 51 -6.96 1.23 -8.23
C GLN A 51 -7.80 -0.02 -8.06
N VAL A 52 -9.11 0.17 -7.87
CA VAL A 52 -10.08 -0.92 -7.93
C VAL A 52 -10.49 -1.10 -9.39
N LEU A 53 -10.25 -2.29 -9.94
CA LEU A 53 -10.59 -2.61 -11.33
C LEU A 53 -11.74 -3.62 -11.36
N TRP A 54 -12.68 -3.41 -12.28
CA TRP A 54 -13.77 -4.34 -12.55
C TRP A 54 -13.97 -4.50 -14.07
N PRO A 55 -14.50 -5.65 -14.53
CA PRO A 55 -14.80 -5.83 -15.94
C PRO A 55 -15.80 -4.78 -16.43
N SER A 56 -15.61 -4.28 -17.65
CA SER A 56 -16.55 -3.36 -18.32
C SER A 56 -17.84 -4.09 -18.73
N SER A 57 -18.60 -4.60 -17.76
CA SER A 57 -19.91 -5.16 -17.99
C SER A 57 -20.93 -4.02 -18.11
N LYS A 58 -21.96 -4.20 -18.94
CA LYS A 58 -23.01 -3.19 -19.14
C LYS A 58 -23.86 -2.93 -17.89
N GLN A 59 -23.85 -3.85 -16.91
CA GLN A 59 -24.67 -3.75 -15.70
C GLN A 59 -23.83 -4.18 -14.51
N LEU A 60 -23.40 -3.19 -13.71
CA LEU A 60 -22.83 -3.44 -12.40
C LEU A 60 -23.94 -3.99 -11.49
N SER A 61 -23.70 -5.14 -10.86
CA SER A 61 -24.63 -5.63 -9.85
C SER A 61 -24.65 -4.68 -8.64
N SER A 62 -25.79 -4.52 -7.98
CA SER A 62 -25.91 -3.68 -6.79
C SER A 62 -24.92 -4.10 -5.69
N LYS A 63 -24.62 -5.41 -5.59
CA LYS A 63 -23.63 -5.94 -4.65
C LYS A 63 -22.21 -5.46 -4.95
N LEU A 64 -21.80 -5.50 -6.22
CA LEU A 64 -20.48 -4.99 -6.62
C LEU A 64 -20.38 -3.48 -6.41
N ARG A 65 -21.46 -2.74 -6.71
CA ARG A 65 -21.47 -1.30 -6.50
C ARG A 65 -21.30 -0.93 -5.03
N LEU A 66 -22.10 -1.55 -4.15
CA LEU A 66 -21.97 -1.37 -2.70
C LEU A 66 -20.57 -1.73 -2.19
N PHE A 67 -19.96 -2.78 -2.71
CA PHE A 67 -18.59 -3.15 -2.33
C PHE A 67 -17.55 -2.11 -2.76
N ILE A 68 -17.67 -1.57 -3.98
CA ILE A 68 -16.79 -0.50 -4.46
C ILE A 68 -16.97 0.76 -3.61
N ASP A 69 -18.21 1.15 -3.33
CA ASP A 69 -18.51 2.33 -2.51
C ASP A 69 -17.92 2.13 -1.08
N TYR A 70 -18.12 0.95 -0.49
CA TYR A 70 -17.52 0.60 0.81
C TYR A 70 -15.99 0.69 0.79
N ILE A 71 -15.33 0.12 -0.22
CA ILE A 71 -13.87 0.18 -0.33
C ILE A 71 -13.38 1.63 -0.49
N ALA A 72 -14.06 2.44 -1.31
CA ALA A 72 -13.69 3.83 -1.52
C ALA A 72 -13.81 4.67 -0.24
N GLU A 73 -14.73 4.33 0.66
CA GLU A 73 -14.91 4.99 1.95
C GLU A 73 -13.91 4.52 3.02
N HIS A 74 -13.39 3.28 2.93
CA HIS A 74 -12.60 2.66 4.02
C HIS A 74 -11.12 2.50 3.70
N ILE A 75 -10.71 2.62 2.44
CA ILE A 75 -9.28 2.68 2.11
C ILE A 75 -8.84 4.14 2.22
N ASP A 76 -8.24 4.47 3.37
CA ASP A 76 -7.43 5.67 3.53
C ASP A 76 -6.16 5.53 2.67
N LEU A 77 -6.31 5.78 1.37
CA LEU A 77 -5.19 6.11 0.51
C LEU A 77 -4.71 7.46 0.98
N VAL A 78 -3.69 7.45 1.84
CA VAL A 78 -2.94 8.63 2.26
C VAL A 78 -2.78 9.53 1.04
N GLN A 79 -3.37 10.73 1.12
CA GLN A 79 -3.23 11.69 0.04
C GLN A 79 -1.75 11.95 -0.15
N GLY A 80 -1.25 11.66 -1.36
CA GLY A 80 0.08 12.07 -1.78
C GLY A 80 0.26 13.52 -1.35
N ASN A 81 1.32 13.74 -0.58
CA ASN A 81 1.65 14.98 0.09
C ASN A 81 1.40 16.16 -0.87
N ARG A 82 0.26 16.85 -0.71
CA ARG A 82 0.11 18.21 -1.23
C ARG A 82 0.83 19.09 -0.23
N LEU A 83 2.14 19.22 -0.38
CA LEU A 83 2.96 20.40 -0.10
C LEU A 83 4.38 20.13 -0.62
#